data_AF-A0A972Y270-F1
#
_entry.id   AF-A0A972Y270-F1
#
_cell.length_a   1.000
_cell.length_b   1.000
_cell.length_c   1.000
_cell.angle_alpha   90.00
_cell.angle_beta   90.00
_cell.angle_gamma   90.00
#
_symmetry.space_group_name_H-M   'P 1'
#
loop_
_entity.id
_entity.type
_entity.pdbx_description
1 polymer ?
#
loop_
_entity_poly.entity_id
_entity_poly.type
_entity_poly.pdbx_seq_one_letter_code
_entity_poly.pdbx_strand_id
1 'polypeptide(L)'
;YCEGKKSKEALRDCFGEKVSNEIKHSVTLEENLREIDLPVGRYKVLTSFNINKEGKADKIKVSLRGKHVNHVLSTTRAKLEEKVKEVLLGLPKMESGKLDGKPINTPIMLPIIFVIQ
;
A
#
# COMPACT_ATOMS: atom_id res chain seq x y z
N TYR A 1 0.12 -15.56 -9.44
CA TYR A 1 -0.92 -14.76 -8.73
C TYR A 1 -1.80 -13.86 -9.60
N CYS A 2 -1.32 -13.30 -10.72
CA CYS A 2 -2.16 -12.58 -11.70
C CYS A 2 -2.06 -13.20 -13.12
N GLU A 3 -1.62 -14.45 -13.21
CA GLU A 3 -1.40 -15.21 -14.45
C GLU A 3 -2.74 -15.45 -15.14
N GLY A 4 -2.95 -14.82 -16.30
CA GLY A 4 -4.20 -14.91 -17.06
C GLY A 4 -4.88 -13.57 -17.38
N LYS A 5 -4.42 -12.45 -16.79
CA LYS A 5 -4.87 -11.12 -17.19
C LYS A 5 -4.21 -10.73 -18.52
N LYS A 6 -5.03 -10.41 -19.53
CA LYS A 6 -4.58 -10.15 -20.92
C LYS A 6 -4.11 -8.71 -21.17
N SER A 7 -4.48 -7.75 -20.32
CA SER A 7 -4.13 -6.33 -20.48
C SER A 7 -3.24 -5.83 -19.34
N LYS A 8 -2.40 -4.84 -19.65
CA LYS A 8 -1.56 -4.15 -18.65
C LYS A 8 -2.39 -3.51 -17.55
N GLU A 9 -3.57 -3.00 -17.90
CA GLU A 9 -4.53 -2.42 -16.95
C GLU A 9 -5.07 -3.48 -15.98
N ALA A 10 -5.52 -4.63 -16.50
CA ALA A 10 -6.03 -5.70 -15.66
C ALA A 10 -4.94 -6.34 -14.76
N LEU A 11 -3.69 -6.36 -15.22
CA LEU A 11 -2.54 -6.75 -14.39
C LEU A 11 -2.29 -5.73 -13.27
N ARG A 12 -2.33 -4.43 -13.59
CA ARG A 12 -2.18 -3.34 -12.63
C ARG A 12 -3.29 -3.37 -11.57
N ASP A 13 -4.53 -3.59 -11.97
CA ASP A 13 -5.66 -3.66 -11.06
C ASP A 13 -5.59 -4.90 -10.16
N CYS A 14 -5.25 -6.06 -10.73
CA CYS A 14 -5.03 -7.29 -9.96
C CYS A 14 -3.94 -7.09 -8.90
N PHE A 15 -2.80 -6.52 -9.31
CA PHE A 15 -1.71 -6.21 -8.39
C PHE A 15 -2.15 -5.21 -7.30
N GLY A 16 -2.81 -4.13 -7.70
CA GLY A 16 -3.28 -3.10 -6.80
C GLY A 16 -4.26 -3.64 -5.76
N GLU A 17 -5.17 -4.51 -6.17
CA GLU A 17 -6.11 -5.19 -5.28
C GLU A 17 -5.38 -6.08 -4.28
N LYS A 18 -4.45 -6.94 -4.73
CA LYS A 18 -3.70 -7.84 -3.86
C LYS A 18 -2.87 -7.09 -2.82
N VAL A 19 -2.11 -6.08 -3.23
CA VAL A 19 -1.32 -5.26 -2.31
C VAL A 19 -2.22 -4.48 -1.36
N SER A 20 -3.33 -3.92 -1.84
CA SER A 20 -4.27 -3.22 -0.97
C SER A 20 -4.89 -4.14 0.07
N ASN A 21 -5.20 -5.40 -0.30
CA ASN A 21 -5.75 -6.38 0.62
C ASN A 21 -4.72 -6.83 1.66
N GLU A 22 -3.47 -7.04 1.26
CA GLU A 22 -2.38 -7.37 2.19
C GLU A 22 -2.17 -6.26 3.23
N ILE A 23 -2.14 -5.00 2.78
CA ILE A 23 -2.00 -3.84 3.65
C ILE A 23 -3.22 -3.71 4.58
N LYS A 24 -4.44 -3.87 4.05
CA LYS A 24 -5.64 -3.85 4.88
C LYS A 24 -5.57 -4.92 5.95
N HIS A 25 -5.36 -6.18 5.54
CA HIS A 25 -5.29 -7.31 6.43
C HIS A 25 -4.27 -7.07 7.55
N SER A 26 -3.03 -6.72 7.20
CA SER A 26 -1.97 -6.49 8.19
C SER A 26 -2.29 -5.33 9.14
N VAL A 27 -2.77 -4.19 8.63
CA VAL A 27 -3.07 -3.02 9.47
C VAL A 27 -4.31 -3.24 10.35
N THR A 28 -5.32 -3.99 9.87
CA THR A 28 -6.55 -4.27 10.63
C THR A 28 -6.44 -5.46 11.56
N LEU A 29 -5.26 -6.11 11.66
CA LEU A 29 -5.00 -7.05 12.75
C LEU A 29 -5.18 -6.31 14.08
N GLU A 30 -5.88 -6.94 15.03
CA GLU A 30 -6.25 -6.31 16.30
C GLU A 30 -5.04 -5.72 17.06
N GLU A 31 -3.92 -6.43 17.05
CA GLU A 31 -2.67 -5.98 17.67
C GLU A 31 -2.21 -4.63 17.11
N ASN A 32 -2.22 -4.48 15.78
CA ASN A 32 -1.77 -3.27 15.10
C ASN A 32 -2.79 -2.13 15.26
N LEU A 33 -4.09 -2.44 15.28
CA LEU A 33 -5.13 -1.43 15.53
C LEU A 33 -5.03 -0.83 16.93
N ARG A 34 -4.76 -1.66 17.96
CA ARG A 34 -4.54 -1.19 19.33
C ARG A 34 -3.32 -0.30 19.45
N GLU A 35 -2.26 -0.57 18.68
CA GLU A 35 -1.07 0.27 18.67
C GLU A 35 -1.29 1.61 17.98
N ILE A 36 -2.05 1.63 16.89
CA ILE A 36 -2.30 2.82 16.07
C ILE A 36 -3.30 3.76 16.76
N ASP A 37 -4.29 3.24 17.49
CA ASP A 37 -5.37 4.03 18.11
C ASP A 37 -6.14 4.86 17.07
N LEU A 38 -6.59 4.20 16.00
CA LEU A 38 -7.34 4.83 14.93
C LEU A 38 -8.83 4.96 15.34
N PRO A 39 -9.43 6.16 15.33
CA PRO A 39 -10.84 6.30 15.65
C PRO A 39 -11.76 5.53 14.68
N VAL A 40 -13.00 5.28 15.09
CA VAL A 40 -14.03 4.71 14.20
C VAL A 40 -14.25 5.66 13.03
N GLY A 41 -14.23 5.12 11.80
CA GLY A 41 -14.41 5.95 10.61
C GLY A 41 -13.83 5.36 9.34
N ARG A 42 -13.95 6.15 8.26
CA ARG A 42 -13.47 5.79 6.94
C ARG A 42 -12.23 6.62 6.58
N TYR A 43 -11.12 5.94 6.38
CA TYR A 43 -9.82 6.56 6.13
C TYR A 43 -9.32 6.21 4.73
N LYS A 44 -8.84 7.21 3.99
CA LYS A 44 -8.19 6.99 2.69
C LYS A 44 -6.70 7.21 2.86
N VAL A 45 -5.92 6.15 2.72
CA VAL A 45 -4.45 6.23 2.71
C VAL A 45 -4.00 6.17 1.25
N LEU A 46 -3.19 7.14 0.85
CA LEU A 46 -2.54 7.14 -0.45
C LEU A 46 -1.11 6.64 -0.28
N THR A 47 -0.78 5.52 -0.92
CA THR A 47 0.58 4.99 -0.99
C THR A 47 1.16 5.27 -2.38
N SER A 48 2.44 5.63 -2.41
CA SER A 48 3.23 5.71 -3.64
C SER A 48 4.61 5.13 -3.38
N PHE A 49 5.04 4.20 -4.22
CA PHE A 49 6.32 3.51 -4.10
C PHE A 49 6.78 3.06 -5.47
N ASN A 50 8.05 2.69 -5.58
CA ASN A 50 8.58 2.10 -6.81
C ASN A 50 8.87 0.63 -6.57
N ILE A 51 8.60 -0.20 -7.58
CA ILE A 51 9.23 -1.50 -7.69
C ILE A 51 10.51 -1.31 -8.49
N ASN A 52 11.64 -1.51 -7.82
CA ASN A 52 12.93 -1.32 -8.43
C ASN A 52 13.28 -2.47 -9.39
N LYS A 53 14.41 -2.35 -10.09
CA LYS A 53 14.87 -3.39 -11.06
C LYS A 53 15.05 -4.77 -10.43
N GLU A 54 15.34 -4.84 -9.14
CA GLU A 54 15.49 -6.07 -8.38
C GLU A 54 14.15 -6.65 -7.89
N GLY A 55 13.03 -5.97 -8.14
CA GLY A 55 11.71 -6.43 -7.69
C GLY A 55 11.38 -6.08 -6.26
N LYS A 56 12.12 -5.17 -5.62
CA LYS A 56 11.87 -4.71 -4.25
C LYS A 56 11.16 -3.36 -4.25
N ALA A 57 10.33 -3.13 -3.23
CA ALA A 57 9.71 -1.83 -3.02
C ALA A 57 10.73 -0.82 -2.44
N ASP A 58 10.84 0.34 -3.08
CA ASP A 58 11.64 1.47 -2.58
C ASP A 58 10.92 2.82 -2.77
N LYS A 59 11.52 3.89 -2.25
CA LYS A 59 10.99 5.27 -2.31
C LYS A 59 9.54 5.38 -1.84
N ILE A 60 9.19 4.60 -0.82
CA ILE A 60 7.85 4.50 -0.27
C ILE A 60 7.45 5.82 0.40
N LYS A 61 6.29 6.33 0.02
CA LYS A 61 5.59 7.42 0.69
C LYS A 61 4.17 6.96 1.00
N VAL A 62 3.75 7.18 2.23
CA VAL A 62 2.41 6.90 2.71
C VAL A 62 1.84 8.22 3.21
N SER A 63 0.59 8.52 2.90
CA SER A 63 -0.07 9.71 3.42
C SER A 63 -1.54 9.45 3.70
N LEU A 64 -1.99 9.82 4.89
CA LEU A 64 -3.41 9.86 5.20
C LEU A 64 -4.08 11.04 4.46
N ARG A 65 -5.22 10.78 3.80
CA ARG A 65 -5.97 11.74 2.99
C ARG A 65 -7.46 11.70 3.35
N GLY A 66 -8.17 12.79 3.07
CA GLY A 66 -9.61 12.89 3.25
C GLY A 66 -10.02 13.71 4.47
N LYS A 67 -11.33 13.77 4.72
CA LYS A 67 -11.94 14.69 5.71
C LYS A 67 -11.52 14.40 7.16
N HIS A 68 -11.30 13.13 7.50
CA HIS A 68 -10.96 12.73 8.87
C HIS A 68 -9.50 13.01 9.27
N VAL A 69 -8.63 13.41 8.33
CA VAL A 69 -7.19 13.60 8.60
C VAL A 69 -6.92 14.63 9.70
N ASN A 70 -7.75 15.67 9.80
CA ASN A 70 -7.59 16.76 10.78
C ASN A 70 -8.00 16.35 12.21
N HIS A 71 -8.75 15.24 12.35
CA HIS A 71 -9.20 14.72 13.64
C HIS A 71 -8.34 13.55 14.13
N VAL A 72 -7.37 13.12 13.33
CA VAL A 72 -6.41 12.07 13.70
C VAL A 72 -5.18 12.72 14.30
N LEU A 73 -4.78 12.26 15.47
CA LEU A 73 -3.55 12.74 16.12
C LEU A 73 -2.34 12.49 15.22
N SER A 74 -1.38 13.43 15.22
CA SER A 74 -0.18 13.30 14.38
C SER A 74 0.61 12.02 14.67
N THR A 75 0.63 11.58 15.93
CA THR A 75 1.25 10.32 16.39
C THR A 75 0.54 9.09 15.82
N THR A 76 -0.79 9.03 15.92
CA THR A 76 -1.64 7.99 15.31
C THR A 76 -1.41 7.91 13.79
N ARG A 77 -1.37 9.07 13.12
CA ARG A 77 -1.06 9.13 11.68
C ARG A 77 0.32 8.56 11.38
N ALA A 78 1.34 8.94 12.15
CA ALA A 78 2.70 8.44 11.94
C ALA A 78 2.79 6.93 12.11
N LYS A 79 2.15 6.35 13.15
CA LYS A 79 2.08 4.89 13.35
C LYS A 79 1.39 4.17 12.20
N LEU A 80 0.26 4.71 11.72
CA LEU A 80 -0.43 4.15 10.55
C LEU A 80 0.47 4.16 9.31
N GLU A 81 1.13 5.30 9.04
CA GLU A 81 2.02 5.46 7.89
C GLU A 81 3.24 4.54 7.98
N GLU A 82 3.80 4.37 9.18
CA GLU A 82 4.89 3.43 9.46
C GLU A 82 4.46 1.99 9.23
N LYS A 83 3.32 1.55 9.77
CA LYS A 83 2.85 0.17 9.60
C LYS A 83 2.59 -0.18 8.15
N VAL A 84 1.95 0.72 7.39
CA VAL A 84 1.74 0.52 5.95
C VAL A 84 3.08 0.44 5.21
N LYS A 85 4.07 1.24 5.62
CA LYS A 85 5.42 1.20 5.04
C LYS A 85 6.13 -0.12 5.35
N GLU A 86 6.01 -0.65 6.57
CA GLU A 86 6.56 -1.96 6.93
C GLU A 86 5.99 -3.08 6.06
N VAL A 87 4.66 -3.09 5.86
CA VAL A 87 4.02 -4.06 4.97
C VAL A 87 4.55 -3.95 3.55
N LEU A 88 4.67 -2.73 3.02
CA LEU A 88 5.21 -2.50 1.67
C LEU A 88 6.67 -2.96 1.53
N LEU A 89 7.50 -2.78 2.56
CA LEU A 89 8.88 -3.27 2.60
C LEU A 89 8.96 -4.80 2.71
N GLY A 90 7.98 -5.41 3.40
CA GLY A 90 7.86 -6.85 3.60
C GLY A 90 7.23 -7.60 2.43
N LEU A 91 6.76 -6.92 1.39
CA LEU A 91 6.19 -7.59 0.22
C LEU A 91 7.23 -8.52 -0.44
N PRO A 92 6.80 -9.69 -0.94
CA PRO A 92 7.69 -10.61 -1.62
C PRO A 92 8.31 -9.94 -2.86
N LYS A 93 9.48 -10.45 -3.28
CA LYS A 93 10.15 -9.99 -4.50
C LYS A 93 9.20 -10.09 -5.70
N MET A 94 8.97 -8.97 -6.37
CA MET A 94 8.05 -8.85 -7.50
C MET A 94 8.79 -8.93 -8.82
N GLU A 95 8.08 -9.23 -9.90
CA GLU A 95 8.64 -9.05 -11.24
C GLU A 95 8.64 -7.57 -11.61
N SER A 96 9.82 -7.02 -11.91
CA SER A 96 9.94 -5.64 -12.38
C SER A 96 9.37 -5.51 -13.79
N GLY A 97 8.73 -4.36 -14.06
CA GLY A 97 8.31 -4.02 -15.42
C GLY A 97 9.51 -4.05 -16.37
N LYS A 98 9.27 -4.41 -17.62
CA LYS A 98 10.31 -4.48 -18.67
C LYS A 98 10.03 -3.46 -19.77
N LEU A 99 11.05 -2.70 -20.13
CA LEU A 99 11.07 -1.84 -21.32
C LEU A 99 12.20 -2.35 -22.22
N ASP A 100 11.89 -2.69 -23.46
CA ASP A 100 12.85 -3.28 -24.42
C ASP A 100 13.60 -4.49 -23.84
N GLY A 101 12.89 -5.34 -23.10
CA GLY A 101 13.44 -6.53 -22.44
C GLY A 101 14.27 -6.24 -21.17
N LYS A 102 14.51 -4.97 -20.83
CA LYS A 102 15.31 -4.58 -19.67
C LYS A 102 14.43 -4.23 -18.47
N PRO A 103 14.79 -4.66 -17.24
CA PRO A 103 14.04 -4.29 -16.05
C PRO A 103 14.12 -2.78 -15.79
N ILE A 104 12.97 -2.18 -15.48
CA ILE A 104 12.82 -0.76 -15.17
C ILE A 104 12.21 -0.55 -13.79
N ASN A 105 12.47 0.65 -13.24
CA ASN A 105 11.77 1.09 -12.04
C ASN A 105 10.32 1.39 -12.41
N THR A 106 9.39 0.73 -11.73
CA THR A 106 7.95 0.86 -12.00
C THR A 106 7.31 1.65 -10.86
N PRO A 107 6.88 2.91 -11.09
CA PRO A 107 6.17 3.68 -10.09
C PRO A 107 4.75 3.14 -9.92
N ILE A 108 4.35 2.92 -8.68
CA ILE A 108 3.05 2.43 -8.29
C ILE A 108 2.42 3.41 -7.30
N MET A 109 1.14 3.71 -7.52
CA MET A 109 0.33 4.52 -6.62
C MET A 109 -0.99 3.81 -6.36
N LEU A 110 -1.28 3.52 -5.09
CA LEU A 110 -2.48 2.81 -4.67
C LEU A 110 -3.26 3.64 -3.63
N PRO A 111 -4.52 4.02 -3.93
CA PRO A 111 -5.43 4.53 -2.92
C PRO A 111 -6.06 3.37 -2.14
N ILE A 112 -5.78 3.28 -0.84
CA ILE A 112 -6.29 2.25 0.05
C ILE A 112 -7.35 2.88 0.96
N ILE A 113 -8.50 2.21 1.09
CA ILE A 113 -9.60 2.65 1.96
C ILE A 113 -9.69 1.69 3.16
N PHE A 114 -9.56 2.24 4.36
CA PHE A 114 -9.82 1.55 5.62
C PHE A 114 -11.19 1.95 6.16
N VAL A 115 -11.89 0.99 6.73
CA VAL A 115 -13.11 1.20 7.50
C VAL A 115 -12.85 0.59 8.87
N ILE A 116 -12.78 1.43 9.90
CA ILE A 116 -12.69 1.01 11.29
C ILE A 116 -14.11 1.06 11.85
N GLN A 117 -14.55 -0.06 12.43
CA GLN A 117 -15.88 -0.23 13.02
C GLN A 117 -15.80 -0.28 14.53
#